data_AF-A0A433EQW9-F1
#
_entry.id   AF-A0A433EQW9-F1
#
_cell.length_a   1.000
_cell.length_b   1.000
_cell.length_c   1.000
_cell.angle_alpha   90.00
_cell.angle_beta   90.00
_cell.angle_gamma   90.00
#
_symmetry.space_group_name_H-M   'P 1'
#
loop_
_entity.id
_entity.type
_entity.pdbx_description
1 polymer ?
#
loop_
_entity_poly.entity_id
_entity_poly.type
_entity_poly.pdbx_seq_one_letter_code
_entity_poly.pdbx_strand_id
1 'polypeptide(L)'
;MNNICQKYQDNLKQLILLFYNFVTNIWNKTNISEILQKIEIKNVIDGDNNVLGQTNNHQTILLNKKVLSCAFEKTINSEWHKGQFTTNNFLHILIHELGHIFYFYDWETFKINHIFYLKQFLGQKINNLNKFSELDKEKVLKIFANSNYGLNDDDELLAEGFAYWILTKQNMQAKIWEFWNEYFTSYLPQIRDKKERKCKWC
;
A
#
# COMPACT_ATOMS: atom_id res chain seq x y z
N MET A 1 3.96 -28.96 13.60
CA MET A 1 3.02 -28.34 14.57
C MET A 1 3.76 -27.23 15.32
N ASN A 2 3.12 -26.06 15.42
CA ASN A 2 3.40 -24.93 16.31
C ASN A 2 4.84 -24.40 16.40
N ASN A 3 5.36 -23.85 15.31
CA ASN A 3 6.43 -22.85 15.39
C ASN A 3 5.87 -21.48 14.97
N ILE A 4 4.75 -21.10 15.59
CA ILE A 4 4.18 -19.76 15.45
C ILE A 4 5.04 -18.85 16.33
N CYS A 5 5.63 -17.79 15.75
CA CYS A 5 6.41 -16.86 16.53
C CYS A 5 5.48 -15.88 17.26
N GLN A 6 5.35 -16.02 18.58
CA GLN A 6 4.49 -15.16 19.40
C GLN A 6 4.92 -13.68 19.31
N LYS A 7 6.24 -13.43 19.33
CA LYS A 7 6.82 -12.10 19.15
C LYS A 7 6.45 -11.48 17.80
N TYR A 8 6.32 -12.31 16.77
CA TYR A 8 5.92 -11.89 15.43
C TYR A 8 4.42 -11.54 15.35
N GLN A 9 3.56 -12.26 16.09
CA GLN A 9 2.14 -11.88 16.24
C GLN A 9 1.96 -10.54 16.97
N ASP A 10 2.81 -10.23 17.93
CA ASP A 10 2.72 -8.96 18.66
C ASP A 10 3.27 -7.80 17.81
N ASN A 11 4.32 -8.03 17.02
CA ASN A 11 4.78 -7.08 16.01
C ASN A 11 3.71 -6.82 14.94
N LEU A 12 2.99 -7.87 14.52
CA LEU A 12 1.87 -7.76 13.61
C LEU A 12 0.79 -6.81 14.14
N LYS A 13 0.40 -6.99 15.41
CA LYS A 13 -0.58 -6.11 16.07
C LYS A 13 -0.08 -4.67 16.16
N GLN A 14 1.19 -4.45 16.48
CA GLN A 14 1.77 -3.11 16.53
C GLN A 14 1.82 -2.43 15.17
N LEU A 15 2.11 -3.17 14.10
CA LEU A 15 2.12 -2.66 12.73
C LEU A 15 0.70 -2.35 12.24
N ILE A 16 -0.28 -3.20 12.58
CA ILE A 16 -1.70 -2.94 12.37
C ILE A 16 -2.17 -1.69 13.15
N LEU A 17 -1.65 -1.46 14.36
CA LEU A 17 -1.94 -0.27 15.17
C LEU A 17 -1.30 1.01 14.61
N LEU A 18 -0.05 0.93 14.14
CA LEU A 18 0.63 2.03 13.42
C LEU A 18 -0.14 2.39 12.15
N PHE A 19 -0.56 1.37 11.40
CA PHE A 19 -1.44 1.50 10.24
C PHE A 19 -2.79 2.14 10.62
N TYR A 20 -3.45 1.66 11.69
CA TYR A 20 -4.69 2.24 12.20
C TYR A 20 -4.51 3.72 12.47
N ASN A 21 -3.51 4.12 13.25
CA ASN A 21 -3.26 5.52 13.59
C ASN A 21 -3.00 6.39 12.35
N PHE A 22 -2.22 5.86 11.39
CA PHE A 22 -1.88 6.59 10.18
C PHE A 22 -3.08 6.79 9.26
N VAL A 23 -3.80 5.70 8.97
CA VAL A 23 -5.00 5.76 8.14
C VAL A 23 -6.10 6.55 8.85
N THR A 24 -6.21 6.54 10.18
CA THR A 24 -7.21 7.35 10.93
C THR A 24 -6.96 8.86 10.83
N ASN A 25 -5.76 9.27 10.42
CA ASN A 25 -5.47 10.67 10.13
C ASN A 25 -5.89 11.07 8.70
N ILE A 26 -6.02 10.08 7.80
CA ILE A 26 -6.38 10.27 6.38
C ILE A 26 -7.86 9.93 6.11
N TRP A 27 -8.43 9.06 6.93
CA TRP A 27 -9.81 8.59 6.91
C TRP A 27 -10.42 8.72 8.31
N ASN A 28 -11.72 8.95 8.39
CA ASN A 28 -12.41 8.95 9.68
C ASN A 28 -12.31 7.56 10.35
N LYS A 29 -12.24 7.53 11.69
CA LYS A 29 -11.92 6.33 12.49
C LYS A 29 -12.84 5.13 12.24
N THR A 30 -14.11 5.40 11.94
CA THR A 30 -15.15 4.38 11.70
C THR A 30 -14.79 3.45 10.53
N ASN A 31 -14.29 4.02 9.43
CA ASN A 31 -14.01 3.30 8.18
C ASN A 31 -12.86 2.29 8.33
N ILE A 32 -12.00 2.46 9.34
CA ILE A 32 -10.81 1.64 9.53
C ILE A 32 -11.09 0.44 10.41
N SER A 33 -12.00 0.56 11.38
CA SER A 33 -12.46 -0.61 12.15
C SER A 33 -13.08 -1.66 11.22
N GLU A 34 -13.80 -1.22 10.19
CA GLU A 34 -14.36 -2.09 9.15
C GLU A 34 -13.27 -2.72 8.29
N ILE A 35 -12.16 -2.05 8.01
CA ILE A 35 -11.05 -2.60 7.21
C ILE A 35 -10.22 -3.59 8.01
N LEU A 36 -10.01 -3.36 9.31
CA LEU A 36 -9.32 -4.33 10.17
C LEU A 36 -10.10 -5.62 10.37
N GLN A 37 -11.45 -5.54 10.38
CA GLN A 37 -12.31 -6.73 10.38
C GLN A 37 -12.19 -7.57 9.11
N LYS A 38 -11.65 -6.99 8.03
CA LYS A 38 -11.51 -7.64 6.74
C LYS A 38 -10.15 -8.35 6.58
N ILE A 39 -9.38 -8.57 7.64
CA ILE A 39 -8.15 -9.38 7.56
C ILE A 39 -8.45 -10.81 8.05
N GLU A 40 -8.25 -11.81 7.20
CA GLU A 40 -8.43 -13.23 7.49
C GLU A 40 -7.11 -14.00 7.32
N ILE A 41 -6.81 -14.90 8.27
CA ILE A 41 -5.64 -15.78 8.18
C ILE A 41 -6.10 -17.20 7.85
N LYS A 42 -5.64 -17.76 6.72
CA LYS A 42 -6.05 -19.06 6.19
C LYS A 42 -4.87 -20.02 6.05
N ASN A 43 -5.10 -21.32 6.17
CA ASN A 43 -4.04 -22.33 5.96
C ASN A 43 -3.63 -22.45 4.49
N VAL A 44 -4.57 -22.26 3.57
CA VAL A 44 -4.39 -22.33 2.12
C VAL A 44 -5.23 -21.20 1.51
N ILE A 45 -4.66 -20.51 0.53
CA ILE A 45 -5.33 -19.47 -0.25
C ILE A 45 -5.54 -20.03 -1.65
N ASP A 46 -6.80 -20.13 -2.09
CA ASP A 46 -7.26 -20.52 -3.44
C ASP A 46 -6.44 -21.59 -4.18
N GLY A 47 -6.03 -22.63 -3.45
CA GLY A 47 -5.35 -23.81 -4.01
C GLY A 47 -3.85 -23.67 -4.24
N ASP A 48 -3.24 -22.51 -3.97
CA ASP A 48 -1.79 -22.32 -4.06
C ASP A 48 -1.15 -22.16 -2.68
N ASN A 49 -0.27 -23.11 -2.34
CA ASN A 49 0.50 -23.09 -1.11
C ASN A 49 1.67 -22.07 -1.12
N ASN A 50 1.91 -21.43 -2.27
CA ASN A 50 2.98 -20.45 -2.46
C ASN A 50 2.50 -19.00 -2.40
N VAL A 51 1.19 -18.75 -2.53
CA VAL A 51 0.62 -17.41 -2.31
C VAL A 51 0.66 -17.09 -0.82
N LEU A 52 1.29 -15.97 -0.48
CA LEU A 52 1.51 -15.53 0.90
C LEU A 52 0.45 -14.54 1.39
N GLY A 53 -0.12 -13.76 0.47
CA GLY A 53 -1.28 -12.91 0.70
C GLY A 53 -1.98 -12.58 -0.61
N GLN A 54 -3.26 -12.22 -0.52
CA GLN A 54 -4.05 -11.66 -1.62
C GLN A 54 -5.25 -10.89 -1.06
N THR A 55 -5.82 -10.00 -1.84
CA THR A 55 -7.18 -9.51 -1.59
C THR A 55 -8.23 -10.41 -2.24
N ASN A 56 -9.31 -10.68 -1.50
CA ASN A 56 -10.51 -11.31 -2.03
C ASN A 56 -11.52 -10.22 -2.37
N ASN A 57 -11.75 -10.00 -3.68
CA ASN A 57 -12.62 -8.95 -4.22
C ASN A 57 -12.34 -7.55 -3.65
N HIS A 58 -11.09 -7.24 -3.32
CA HIS A 58 -10.67 -5.96 -2.71
C HIS A 58 -11.42 -5.61 -1.40
N GLN A 59 -12.03 -6.62 -0.78
CA GLN A 59 -12.75 -6.46 0.48
C GLN A 59 -11.93 -7.08 1.59
N THR A 60 -11.49 -8.32 1.45
CA THR A 60 -10.81 -9.07 2.52
C THR A 60 -9.36 -9.35 2.19
N ILE A 61 -8.43 -9.08 3.11
CA ILE A 61 -7.04 -9.52 3.01
C ILE A 61 -6.96 -10.95 3.51
N LEU A 62 -6.56 -11.87 2.63
CA LEU A 62 -6.27 -13.25 2.98
C LEU A 62 -4.77 -13.39 3.18
N LEU A 63 -4.34 -13.86 4.34
CA LEU A 63 -2.93 -14.14 4.64
C LEU A 63 -2.72 -15.63 4.86
N ASN A 64 -1.71 -16.20 4.22
CA ASN A 64 -1.40 -17.60 4.37
C ASN A 64 -0.73 -17.82 5.74
N LYS A 65 -1.23 -18.76 6.56
CA LYS A 65 -0.72 -19.05 7.90
C LYS A 65 0.78 -19.35 7.94
N LYS A 66 1.37 -19.79 6.82
CA LYS A 66 2.82 -19.97 6.64
C LYS A 66 3.62 -18.72 7.02
N VAL A 67 3.06 -17.52 6.77
CA VAL A 67 3.71 -16.24 7.12
C VAL A 67 3.91 -16.07 8.62
N LEU A 68 3.14 -16.76 9.46
CA LEU A 68 3.26 -16.70 10.91
C LEU A 68 4.34 -17.63 11.48
N SER A 69 5.04 -18.39 10.62
CA SER A 69 6.05 -19.35 11.07
C SER A 69 7.39 -18.70 11.40
N CYS A 70 8.09 -19.24 12.41
CA CYS A 70 9.44 -18.78 12.80
C CYS A 70 10.47 -18.86 11.64
N ALA A 71 10.28 -19.79 10.71
CA ALA A 71 11.15 -19.91 9.52
C ALA A 71 10.99 -18.69 8.61
N PHE A 72 9.76 -18.23 8.43
CA PHE A 72 9.44 -17.04 7.66
C PHE A 72 10.01 -15.78 8.33
N GLU A 73 9.79 -15.61 9.64
CA GLU A 73 10.34 -14.48 10.41
C GLU A 73 11.86 -14.33 10.26
N LYS A 74 12.63 -15.43 10.31
CA LYS A 74 14.11 -15.37 10.17
C LYS A 74 14.54 -14.82 8.81
N THR A 75 13.90 -15.29 7.74
CA THR A 75 14.16 -14.79 6.38
C THR A 75 13.83 -13.30 6.29
N ILE A 76 12.64 -12.90 6.76
CA ILE A 76 12.17 -11.52 6.67
C ILE A 76 13.01 -10.56 7.50
N ASN A 77 13.35 -10.92 8.74
CA ASN A 77 14.20 -10.07 9.57
C ASN A 77 15.57 -9.83 8.92
N SER A 78 16.14 -10.83 8.26
CA SER A 78 17.43 -10.67 7.59
C SER A 78 17.36 -9.72 6.39
N GLU A 79 16.25 -9.69 5.67
CA GLU A 79 16.03 -8.81 4.51
C GLU A 79 15.67 -7.39 4.94
N TRP A 80 14.81 -7.25 5.96
CA TRP A 80 14.41 -5.98 6.55
C TRP A 80 15.59 -5.16 7.10
N HIS A 81 16.53 -5.83 7.77
CA HIS A 81 17.73 -5.15 8.30
C HIS A 81 18.68 -4.67 7.20
N LYS A 82 18.64 -5.30 6.02
CA LYS A 82 19.41 -4.89 4.84
C LYS A 82 18.73 -3.74 4.06
N GLY A 83 17.55 -3.30 4.47
CA GLY A 83 16.77 -2.29 3.75
C GLY A 83 16.29 -2.77 2.38
N GLN A 84 16.30 -4.08 2.14
CA GLN A 84 15.83 -4.69 0.91
C GLN A 84 14.33 -4.99 1.09
N PHE A 85 13.49 -4.24 0.37
CA PHE A 85 12.06 -4.50 0.28
C PHE A 85 11.85 -5.60 -0.77
N THR A 86 11.90 -6.86 -0.34
CA THR A 86 11.48 -7.98 -1.17
C THR A 86 9.97 -8.16 -1.03
N THR A 87 9.33 -8.60 -2.11
CA THR A 87 7.89 -8.96 -2.18
C THR A 87 7.50 -10.10 -1.23
N ASN A 88 8.47 -10.72 -0.54
CA ASN A 88 8.23 -11.79 0.42
C ASN A 88 8.16 -11.29 1.87
N ASN A 89 8.34 -10.00 2.15
CA ASN A 89 8.17 -9.49 3.51
C ASN A 89 6.69 -9.45 3.89
N PHE A 90 6.30 -10.13 4.97
CA PHE A 90 4.93 -10.09 5.50
C PHE A 90 4.37 -8.67 5.64
N LEU A 91 5.18 -7.73 6.12
CA LEU A 91 4.73 -6.36 6.31
C LEU A 91 4.52 -5.66 4.97
N HIS A 92 5.35 -5.95 3.97
CA HIS A 92 5.11 -5.49 2.60
C HIS A 92 3.83 -6.11 2.05
N ILE A 93 3.65 -7.44 2.14
CA ILE A 93 2.42 -8.14 1.73
C ILE A 93 1.19 -7.50 2.37
N LEU A 94 1.18 -7.33 3.70
CA LEU A 94 0.03 -6.76 4.39
C LEU A 94 -0.26 -5.34 3.92
N ILE A 95 0.75 -4.47 3.84
CA ILE A 95 0.54 -3.07 3.43
C ILE A 95 0.19 -2.97 1.94
N HIS A 96 0.76 -3.84 1.11
CA HIS A 96 0.44 -3.96 -0.31
C HIS A 96 -1.04 -4.29 -0.51
N GLU A 97 -1.53 -5.37 0.12
CA GLU A 97 -2.95 -5.74 0.04
C GLU A 97 -3.87 -4.66 0.63
N LEU A 98 -3.39 -3.92 1.65
CA LEU A 98 -4.12 -2.76 2.17
C LEU A 98 -4.16 -1.60 1.16
N GLY A 99 -3.13 -1.42 0.33
CA GLY A 99 -3.12 -0.48 -0.77
C GLY A 99 -4.26 -0.76 -1.77
N HIS A 100 -4.49 -2.02 -2.09
CA HIS A 100 -5.63 -2.45 -2.92
C HIS A 100 -6.99 -2.12 -2.28
N ILE A 101 -7.18 -2.45 -1.01
CA ILE A 101 -8.41 -2.08 -0.27
C ILE A 101 -8.58 -0.56 -0.20
N PHE A 102 -7.48 0.18 -0.03
CA PHE A 102 -7.48 1.63 0.03
C PHE A 102 -7.95 2.29 -1.24
N TYR A 103 -7.41 1.83 -2.36
CA TYR A 103 -7.85 2.26 -3.67
C TYR A 103 -9.34 1.93 -3.90
N PHE A 104 -9.76 0.70 -3.61
CA PHE A 104 -11.13 0.26 -3.85
C PHE A 104 -12.15 0.97 -2.96
N TYR A 105 -11.83 1.20 -1.69
CA TYR A 105 -12.70 1.94 -0.77
C TYR A 105 -13.00 3.35 -1.28
N ASP A 106 -11.97 4.04 -1.79
CA ASP A 106 -12.10 5.38 -2.34
C ASP A 106 -12.89 5.41 -3.64
N TRP A 107 -12.72 4.38 -4.47
CA TRP A 107 -13.52 4.19 -5.66
C TRP A 107 -14.99 4.00 -5.29
N GLU A 108 -15.32 3.09 -4.38
CA GLU A 108 -16.71 2.81 -4.00
C GLU A 108 -17.38 4.00 -3.31
N THR A 109 -16.71 4.60 -2.33
CA THR A 109 -17.28 5.63 -1.44
C THR A 109 -17.31 7.01 -2.09
N PHE A 110 -16.22 7.41 -2.74
CA PHE A 110 -16.04 8.78 -3.23
C PHE A 110 -16.00 8.89 -4.76
N LYS A 111 -16.06 7.76 -5.48
CA LYS A 111 -15.89 7.69 -6.94
C LYS A 111 -14.58 8.38 -7.36
N ILE A 112 -13.50 8.03 -6.66
CA ILE A 112 -12.14 8.52 -6.91
C ILE A 112 -11.34 7.41 -7.57
N ASN A 113 -10.88 7.65 -8.80
CA ASN A 113 -9.94 6.78 -9.48
C ASN A 113 -8.50 7.26 -9.21
N HIS A 114 -7.77 6.52 -8.37
CA HIS A 114 -6.41 6.90 -7.96
C HIS A 114 -5.45 6.94 -9.15
N ILE A 115 -5.55 6.01 -10.08
CA ILE A 115 -4.70 5.97 -11.28
C ILE A 115 -4.84 7.22 -12.11
N PHE A 116 -6.09 7.66 -12.35
CA PHE A 116 -6.37 8.89 -13.07
C PHE A 116 -5.72 10.09 -12.37
N TYR A 117 -5.91 10.21 -11.05
CA TYR A 117 -5.37 11.33 -10.29
C TYR A 117 -3.86 11.28 -10.10
N LEU A 118 -3.27 10.08 -9.99
CA LEU A 118 -1.83 9.89 -9.99
C LEU A 118 -1.25 10.36 -11.32
N LYS A 119 -1.81 9.96 -12.46
CA LYS A 119 -1.38 10.42 -13.79
C LYS A 119 -1.48 11.96 -13.91
N GLN A 120 -2.52 12.58 -13.35
CA GLN A 120 -2.65 14.05 -13.29
C GLN A 120 -1.58 14.70 -12.41
N PHE A 121 -1.36 14.18 -11.20
CA PHE A 121 -0.33 14.64 -10.27
C PHE A 121 1.07 14.57 -10.90
N LEU A 122 1.41 13.43 -11.49
CA LEU A 122 2.66 13.23 -12.22
C LEU A 122 2.80 14.22 -13.38
N GLY A 123 1.74 14.40 -14.17
CA GLY A 123 1.72 15.37 -15.26
C GLY A 123 1.99 16.80 -14.77
N GLN A 124 1.40 17.21 -13.65
CA GLN A 124 1.68 18.53 -13.04
C GLN A 124 3.14 18.63 -12.59
N LYS A 125 3.70 17.59 -11.98
CA LYS A 125 5.09 17.59 -11.53
C LYS A 125 6.05 17.67 -12.71
N ILE A 126 5.83 16.90 -13.77
CA ILE A 126 6.64 16.92 -14.99
C ILE A 126 6.55 18.28 -15.69
N ASN A 127 5.34 18.83 -15.85
CA ASN A 127 5.13 20.12 -16.51
C ASN A 127 5.72 21.28 -15.70
N ASN A 128 5.58 21.26 -14.38
CA ASN A 128 6.21 22.26 -13.51
C ASN A 128 7.74 22.15 -13.50
N LEU A 129 8.29 21.01 -13.91
CA LEU A 129 9.74 20.82 -13.94
C LEU A 129 10.40 21.58 -15.10
N ASN A 130 9.72 21.94 -16.21
CA ASN A 130 10.11 22.82 -17.35
C ASN A 130 11.62 22.91 -17.78
N LYS A 131 12.46 22.01 -17.28
CA LYS A 131 13.91 21.85 -17.45
C LYS A 131 14.26 20.45 -17.94
N PHE A 132 13.28 19.56 -18.03
CA PHE A 132 13.42 18.18 -18.47
C PHE A 132 12.43 17.88 -19.60
N SER A 133 12.47 18.65 -20.69
CA SER A 133 11.66 18.47 -21.90
C SER A 133 11.80 17.09 -22.57
N GLU A 134 12.68 16.23 -22.05
CA GLU A 134 13.01 14.90 -22.57
C GLU A 134 12.53 13.75 -21.65
N LEU A 135 11.91 14.03 -20.50
CA LEU A 135 11.38 12.97 -19.64
C LEU A 135 10.08 12.42 -20.21
N ASP A 136 10.22 11.35 -20.97
CA ASP A 136 9.15 10.48 -21.42
C ASP A 136 8.22 10.09 -20.25
N LYS A 137 6.91 10.25 -20.45
CA LYS A 137 5.87 9.93 -19.47
C LYS A 137 5.98 8.47 -18.99
N GLU A 138 6.41 7.56 -19.87
CA GLU A 138 6.62 6.16 -19.52
C GLU A 138 7.84 5.98 -18.59
N LYS A 139 8.91 6.75 -18.80
CA LYS A 139 10.06 6.78 -17.89
C LYS A 139 9.68 7.34 -16.52
N VAL A 140 8.80 8.33 -16.47
CA VAL A 140 8.32 8.88 -15.18
C VAL A 140 7.45 7.87 -14.45
N LEU A 141 6.55 7.16 -15.13
CA LEU A 141 5.82 6.04 -14.53
C LEU A 141 6.75 4.95 -14.00
N LYS A 142 7.78 4.57 -14.77
CA LYS A 142 8.82 3.61 -14.34
C LYS A 142 9.66 4.10 -13.16
N ILE A 143 9.90 5.40 -13.07
CA ILE A 143 10.52 5.99 -11.87
C ILE A 143 9.60 5.80 -10.68
N PHE A 144 8.28 5.97 -10.82
CA PHE A 144 7.33 5.82 -9.71
C PHE A 144 7.02 4.38 -9.33
N ALA A 145 7.24 3.43 -10.24
CA ALA A 145 7.16 2.01 -9.94
C ALA A 145 8.33 1.60 -9.04
N ASN A 146 8.03 1.32 -7.78
CA ASN A 146 9.03 0.93 -6.79
C ASN A 146 9.49 -0.53 -6.94
N SER A 147 8.85 -1.29 -7.84
CA SER A 147 9.18 -2.67 -8.16
C SER A 147 8.75 -3.01 -9.59
N ASN A 148 9.37 -4.05 -10.16
CA ASN A 148 8.93 -4.60 -11.45
C ASN A 148 7.50 -5.17 -11.36
N TYR A 149 7.07 -5.61 -10.17
CA TYR A 149 5.72 -6.12 -9.94
C TYR A 149 4.67 -5.02 -10.14
N GLY A 150 4.93 -3.82 -9.62
CA GLY A 150 4.07 -2.65 -9.84
C GLY A 150 4.04 -2.14 -11.28
N LEU A 151 4.81 -2.72 -12.21
CA LEU A 151 4.71 -2.42 -13.64
C LEU A 151 3.79 -3.38 -14.39
N ASN A 152 3.28 -4.44 -13.73
CA ASN A 152 2.39 -5.42 -14.35
C ASN A 152 1.05 -4.80 -14.71
N ASP A 153 0.47 -4.03 -13.79
CA ASP A 153 -0.76 -3.27 -14.02
C ASP A 153 -0.85 -2.05 -13.09
N ASP A 154 -1.85 -1.21 -13.39
CA ASP A 154 -2.11 0.05 -12.71
C ASP A 154 -2.45 -0.17 -11.22
N ASP A 155 -3.20 -1.21 -10.85
CA ASP A 155 -3.61 -1.46 -9.47
C ASP A 155 -2.39 -1.89 -8.62
N GLU A 156 -1.52 -2.73 -9.18
CA GLU A 156 -0.28 -3.13 -8.54
C GLU A 156 0.71 -1.97 -8.38
N LEU A 157 0.75 -1.04 -9.33
CA LEU A 157 1.53 0.19 -9.20
C LEU A 157 1.15 0.98 -7.95
N LEU A 158 -0.15 1.10 -7.67
CA LEU A 158 -0.65 1.79 -6.49
C LEU A 158 -0.36 1.04 -5.20
N ALA A 159 -0.60 -0.27 -5.18
CA ALA A 159 -0.35 -1.09 -3.99
C ALA A 159 1.15 -1.10 -3.61
N GLU A 160 2.03 -1.25 -4.60
CA GLU A 160 3.48 -1.14 -4.42
C GLU A 160 3.91 0.28 -4.02
N GLY A 161 3.29 1.30 -4.60
CA GLY A 161 3.46 2.71 -4.23
C GLY A 161 3.13 3.00 -2.77
N PHE A 162 1.98 2.49 -2.33
CA PHE A 162 1.47 2.61 -0.98
C PHE A 162 2.37 1.89 0.03
N ALA A 163 2.78 0.65 -0.30
CA ALA A 163 3.70 -0.12 0.53
C ALA A 163 5.07 0.55 0.66
N TYR A 164 5.65 1.02 -0.44
CA TYR A 164 6.91 1.74 -0.41
C TYR A 164 6.84 3.00 0.45
N TRP A 165 5.78 3.79 0.30
CA TRP A 165 5.61 5.01 1.07
C TRP A 165 5.53 4.76 2.59
N ILE A 166 4.75 3.78 3.02
CA ILE A 166 4.58 3.48 4.45
C ILE A 166 5.85 2.85 5.05
N LEU A 167 6.54 2.01 4.30
CA LEU A 167 7.59 1.14 4.84
C LEU A 167 9.01 1.70 4.70
N THR A 168 9.20 2.75 3.91
CA THR A 168 10.52 3.38 3.74
C THR A 168 10.95 4.12 5.01
N LYS A 169 12.04 3.65 5.63
CA LYS A 169 12.67 4.29 6.80
C LYS A 169 13.13 5.70 6.48
N GLN A 170 13.07 6.60 7.46
CA GLN A 170 13.39 8.03 7.30
C GLN A 170 14.74 8.28 6.64
N ASN A 171 15.78 7.54 7.02
CA ASN A 171 17.13 7.68 6.45
C ASN A 171 17.29 7.10 5.02
N MET A 172 16.24 6.47 4.48
CA MET A 172 16.19 5.87 3.14
C MET A 172 15.18 6.57 2.23
N GLN A 173 14.49 7.61 2.72
CA GLN A 173 13.51 8.35 1.94
C GLN A 173 14.21 9.13 0.82
N ALA A 174 13.97 8.71 -0.41
CA ALA A 174 14.48 9.36 -1.61
C ALA A 174 13.41 10.26 -2.25
N LYS A 175 13.76 10.94 -3.35
CA LYS A 175 12.85 11.85 -4.06
C LYS A 175 11.53 11.20 -4.46
N ILE A 176 11.59 9.93 -4.86
CA ILE A 176 10.42 9.12 -5.19
C ILE A 176 9.48 8.93 -3.99
N TRP A 177 10.03 8.74 -2.79
CA TRP A 177 9.24 8.66 -1.57
C TRP A 177 8.52 9.99 -1.30
N GLU A 178 9.20 11.12 -1.50
CA GLU A 178 8.59 12.44 -1.32
C GLU A 178 7.39 12.64 -2.24
N PHE A 179 7.44 12.13 -3.47
CA PHE A 179 6.31 12.23 -4.39
C PHE A 179 5.12 11.37 -3.95
N TRP A 180 5.37 10.13 -3.52
CA TRP A 180 4.31 9.30 -2.95
C TRP A 180 3.73 9.93 -1.69
N ASN A 181 4.58 10.48 -0.83
CA ASN A 181 4.16 11.18 0.36
C ASN A 181 3.26 12.37 0.02
N GLU A 182 3.69 13.25 -0.88
CA GLU A 182 2.89 14.40 -1.31
C GLU A 182 1.55 13.96 -1.96
N TYR A 183 1.57 12.91 -2.78
CA TYR A 183 0.36 12.37 -3.38
C TYR A 183 -0.64 11.94 -2.30
N PHE A 184 -0.23 11.12 -1.33
CA PHE A 184 -1.13 10.57 -0.32
C PHE A 184 -1.50 11.55 0.80
N THR A 185 -0.63 12.49 1.18
CA THR A 185 -0.91 13.42 2.30
C THR A 185 -1.51 14.75 1.87
N SER A 186 -1.31 15.15 0.61
CA SER A 186 -1.66 16.50 0.15
C SER A 186 -2.58 16.48 -1.06
N TYR A 187 -2.22 15.75 -2.13
CA TYR A 187 -2.98 15.79 -3.37
C TYR A 187 -4.30 15.01 -3.29
N LEU A 188 -4.25 13.76 -2.82
CA LEU A 188 -5.41 12.88 -2.69
C LEU A 188 -6.45 13.40 -1.68
N PRO A 189 -6.07 13.91 -0.48
CA PRO A 189 -7.03 14.51 0.44
C PRO A 189 -7.79 15.70 -0.15
N GLN A 190 -7.11 16.57 -0.92
CA GLN A 190 -7.78 17.67 -1.62
C GLN A 190 -8.83 17.20 -2.63
N ILE A 191 -8.61 16.06 -3.28
CA ILE A 191 -9.58 15.46 -4.20
C ILE A 191 -10.78 14.93 -3.41
N ARG A 192 -10.54 14.23 -2.30
CA ARG A 192 -11.59 13.73 -1.40
C ARG A 192 -12.45 14.86 -0.86
N ASP A 193 -11.85 15.91 -0.33
CA ASP A 193 -12.59 17.08 0.19
C ASP A 193 -13.50 17.70 -0.88
N LYS A 194 -13.01 17.80 -2.12
CA LYS A 194 -13.80 18.31 -3.26
C LYS A 194 -14.98 17.39 -3.59
N LYS A 195 -14.83 16.07 -3.44
CA LYS A 195 -15.90 15.08 -3.70
C LYS A 195 -16.93 15.06 -2.57
N GLU A 196 -16.49 15.07 -1.32
CA GLU A 196 -17.37 15.12 -0.15
C GLU A 196 -18.23 16.40 -0.11
N ARG A 197 -17.65 17.55 -0.46
CA ARG A 197 -18.39 18.82 -0.54
C ARG A 197 -19.46 18.82 -1.63
N LYS A 198 -19.26 18.08 -2.73
CA LYS A 198 -20.27 17.93 -3.78
C LYS A 198 -21.43 17.05 -3.32
N CYS A 199 -21.17 15.98 -2.57
CA CYS A 199 -22.22 15.08 -2.07
C CYS A 199 -23.10 15.67 -0.97
N LYS A 200 -22.65 16.72 -0.24
CA LYS A 200 -23.45 17.36 0.82
C LYS A 200 -24.62 18.23 0.32
N TRP A 201 -24.74 18.44 -0.99
CA TRP A 201 -25.81 19.22 -1.62
C TRP A 201 -26.59 18.40 -2.66
N CYS A 202 -26.53 17.07 -2.57
CA CYS A 202 -27.27 16.14 -3.42
C CYS A 202 -28.50 15.59 -2.70
#